data_AF-X1VX00-F1
#
_entry.id   AF-X1VX00-F1
#
_cell.length_a   1.000
_cell.length_b   1.000
_cell.length_c   1.000
_cell.angle_alpha   90.00
_cell.angle_beta   90.00
_cell.angle_gamma   90.00
#
_symmetry.space_group_name_H-M   'P 1'
#
loop_
_entity.id
_entity.type
_entity.pdbx_description
1 polymer ?
#
loop_
_entity_poly.entity_id
_entity_poly.type
_entity_poly.pdbx_seq_one_letter_code
_entity_poly.pdbx_strand_id
1 'polypeptide(L)'
;MIKIAIVRDPIYLKHSNGPGHPESPERLKAIDKLLKNFPWKSRIIDIPARQATFDELAWVHDSDYIKRIEMTKERSFTMLDPDTGAASDSYSAAVRAAGC
;
A
#
# COMPACT_ATOMS: atom_id res chain seq x y z
N MET A 1 -3.14 -1.93 30.21
CA MET A 1 -4.00 -2.62 29.21
C MET A 1 -3.31 -2.49 27.85
N ILE A 2 -3.17 -3.58 27.08
CA ILE A 2 -2.44 -3.57 25.80
C ILE A 2 -3.28 -2.85 24.73
N LYS A 3 -2.65 -1.93 23.99
CA LYS A 3 -3.20 -1.26 22.80
C LYS A 3 -2.66 -1.95 21.55
N ILE A 4 -3.47 -2.06 20.50
CA ILE A 4 -3.10 -2.67 19.22
C ILE A 4 -3.10 -1.57 18.17
N ALA A 5 -1.94 -1.23 17.63
CA ALA A 5 -1.84 -0.29 16.53
C ALA A 5 -2.11 -1.00 15.20
N ILE A 6 -2.92 -0.39 14.34
CA ILE A 6 -3.09 -0.81 12.94
C ILE A 6 -2.80 0.40 12.06
N VAL A 7 -1.82 0.27 11.17
CA VAL A 7 -1.51 1.32 10.21
C VAL A 7 -2.45 1.20 9.00
N ARG A 8 -3.12 2.30 8.65
CA ARG A 8 -4.10 2.35 7.55
C ARG A 8 -3.94 3.60 6.72
N ASP A 9 -4.24 3.48 5.44
CA ASP A 9 -4.42 4.63 4.55
C ASP A 9 -5.39 4.26 3.40
N PRO A 10 -6.40 5.10 3.08
CA PRO A 10 -7.31 4.86 1.98
C PRO A 10 -6.64 4.69 0.61
N ILE A 11 -5.42 5.22 0.42
CA ILE A 11 -4.66 5.09 -0.82
C ILE A 11 -4.36 3.64 -1.20
N TYR A 12 -4.29 2.72 -0.23
CA TYR A 12 -4.05 1.31 -0.51
C TYR A 12 -5.17 0.70 -1.34
N LEU A 13 -6.39 1.24 -1.25
CA LEU A 13 -7.53 0.80 -2.04
C LEU A 13 -7.51 1.34 -3.49
N LYS A 14 -6.55 2.20 -3.82
CA LYS A 14 -6.38 2.78 -5.16
C LYS A 14 -5.32 2.06 -5.99
N HIS A 15 -4.47 1.25 -5.36
CA HIS A 15 -3.58 0.35 -6.09
C HIS A 15 -4.39 -0.68 -6.88
N SER A 16 -3.88 -1.05 -8.05
CA SER A 16 -4.45 -2.11 -8.88
C SER A 16 -3.35 -2.77 -9.69
N ASN A 17 -3.31 -4.11 -9.62
CA ASN A 17 -2.55 -4.99 -10.51
C ASN A 17 -3.32 -5.32 -11.80
N GLY A 18 -4.47 -4.69 -12.03
CA GLY A 18 -5.33 -4.93 -13.18
C GLY A 18 -6.54 -5.82 -12.87
N PRO A 19 -7.52 -5.91 -13.79
CA PRO A 19 -8.75 -6.65 -13.57
C PRO A 19 -8.52 -8.15 -13.36
N GLY A 20 -9.16 -8.73 -12.35
CA GLY A 20 -9.11 -10.17 -12.08
C GLY A 20 -7.83 -10.65 -11.39
N HIS A 21 -6.88 -9.75 -11.09
CA HIS A 21 -5.67 -10.11 -10.36
C HIS A 21 -6.00 -10.50 -8.89
N PRO A 22 -5.37 -11.56 -8.33
CA PRO A 22 -5.65 -12.00 -6.95
C PRO A 22 -5.21 -10.98 -5.90
N GLU A 23 -4.16 -10.20 -6.18
CA GLU A 23 -3.79 -9.02 -5.39
C GLU A 23 -4.73 -7.88 -5.77
N SER A 24 -5.77 -7.66 -4.95
CA SER A 24 -6.80 -6.65 -5.20
C SER A 24 -7.23 -5.92 -3.91
N PRO A 25 -7.81 -4.71 -4.02
CA PRO A 25 -8.32 -3.93 -2.87
C PRO A 25 -9.33 -4.68 -1.99
N GLU A 26 -10.01 -5.68 -2.53
CA GLU A 26 -10.99 -6.51 -1.81
C GLU A 26 -10.35 -7.26 -0.64
N ARG A 27 -9.06 -7.61 -0.72
CA ARG A 27 -8.31 -8.23 0.38
C ARG A 27 -8.30 -7.35 1.62
N LEU A 28 -7.99 -6.06 1.46
CA LEU A 28 -7.99 -5.09 2.57
C LEU A 28 -9.40 -4.81 3.08
N LYS A 29 -10.39 -4.65 2.18
CA LYS A 29 -11.81 -4.46 2.56
C LYS A 29 -12.32 -5.63 3.41
N ALA A 30 -11.94 -6.87 3.07
CA ALA A 30 -12.32 -8.06 3.82
C ALA A 30 -11.70 -8.07 5.23
N ILE A 31 -10.41 -7.74 5.35
CA ILE A 31 -9.72 -7.61 6.64
C ILE A 31 -10.37 -6.52 7.50
N ASP A 32 -10.64 -5.34 6.93
CA ASP A 32 -11.30 -4.25 7.65
C ASP A 32 -12.70 -4.61 8.13
N LYS A 33 -13.46 -5.37 7.35
CA LYS A 33 -14.77 -5.89 7.76
C LYS A 33 -14.65 -6.83 8.96
N LEU A 34 -13.63 -7.70 8.98
CA LEU A 34 -13.37 -8.60 10.09
C LEU A 34 -12.96 -7.81 11.35
N LEU A 35 -12.06 -6.83 11.21
CA LEU A 35 -11.57 -6.02 12.32
C LEU A 35 -12.68 -5.23 13.04
N LYS A 36 -13.72 -4.80 12.32
CA LYS A 36 -14.91 -4.14 12.90
C LYS A 36 -15.67 -5.02 13.90
N ASN A 37 -15.56 -6.33 13.77
CA ASN A 37 -16.21 -7.32 14.64
C ASN A 37 -15.23 -8.05 15.56
N PHE A 38 -13.97 -7.63 15.59
CA PHE A 38 -12.93 -8.28 16.38
C PHE A 38 -13.21 -8.12 17.89
N PRO A 39 -13.04 -9.18 18.72
CA PRO A 39 -13.34 -9.13 20.16
C PRO A 39 -12.62 -8.01 20.92
N TRP A 40 -11.46 -7.57 20.42
CA TRP A 40 -10.67 -6.49 21.01
C TRP A 40 -10.69 -5.19 20.19
N LYS A 41 -11.73 -4.96 19.37
CA LYS A 41 -11.83 -3.75 18.53
C LYS A 41 -11.68 -2.44 19.31
N SER A 42 -12.12 -2.39 20.56
CA SER A 42 -11.98 -1.23 21.43
C SER A 42 -10.53 -0.93 21.85
N ARG A 43 -9.60 -1.88 21.62
CA ARG A 43 -8.17 -1.73 21.86
C ARG A 43 -7.39 -1.36 20.59
N ILE A 44 -8.04 -1.42 19.43
CA ILE A 44 -7.43 -1.05 18.16
C ILE A 44 -7.33 0.47 18.08
N ILE A 45 -6.15 0.95 17.70
CA ILE A 45 -5.87 2.34 17.41
C ILE A 45 -5.38 2.41 15.98
N ASP A 46 -6.11 3.16 15.17
CA ASP A 46 -5.69 3.43 13.79
C ASP A 46 -4.59 4.49 13.77
N ILE A 47 -3.50 4.17 13.09
CA ILE A 47 -2.37 5.07 12.87
C ILE A 47 -2.32 5.39 11.37
N PRO A 48 -2.21 6.68 10.99
CA PRO A 48 -2.05 7.04 9.59
C PRO A 48 -0.69 6.57 9.08
N ALA A 49 -0.65 6.04 7.86
CA ALA A 49 0.61 5.71 7.21
C ALA A 49 1.38 6.97 6.82
N ARG A 50 2.66 7.04 7.23
CA ARG A 50 3.60 8.04 6.69
C ARG A 50 4.10 7.57 5.31
N GLN A 51 4.60 8.51 4.51
CA GLN A 51 5.35 8.16 3.31
C GLN A 51 6.80 7.83 3.73
N ALA A 52 7.34 6.73 3.23
CA ALA A 52 8.77 6.49 3.24
C ALA A 52 9.47 7.57 2.40
N THR A 53 10.58 8.09 2.91
CA THR A 53 11.41 9.06 2.20
C THR A 53 12.23 8.37 1.11
N PHE A 54 12.71 9.13 0.13
CA PHE A 54 13.59 8.60 -0.91
C PHE A 54 14.83 7.93 -0.31
N ASP A 55 15.45 8.55 0.70
CA ASP A 55 16.66 8.02 1.35
C ASP A 55 16.39 6.70 2.09
N GLU A 56 15.25 6.58 2.76
CA GLU A 56 14.84 5.31 3.41
C GLU A 56 14.63 4.20 2.38
N LEU A 57 14.00 4.50 1.24
CA LEU A 57 13.85 3.54 0.14
C LEU A 57 15.21 3.16 -0.46
N ALA A 58 16.14 4.12 -0.53
CA ALA A 58 17.48 3.94 -1.07
C ALA A 58 18.42 3.15 -0.14
N TRP A 59 18.01 2.82 1.09
CA TRP A 59 18.73 1.85 1.92
C TRP A 59 18.74 0.44 1.34
N VAL A 60 17.76 0.11 0.48
CA VAL A 60 17.58 -1.23 -0.11
C VAL A 60 17.57 -1.20 -1.63
N HIS A 61 17.02 -0.16 -2.25
CA HIS A 61 16.82 -0.08 -3.70
C HIS A 61 17.75 0.93 -4.38
N ASP A 62 18.14 0.64 -5.61
CA ASP A 62 18.86 1.60 -6.45
C ASP A 62 18.00 2.85 -6.74
N SER A 63 18.64 4.01 -6.79
CA SER A 63 17.97 5.29 -7.06
C SER A 63 17.18 5.28 -8.38
N ASP A 64 17.70 4.59 -9.39
CA ASP A 64 17.08 4.52 -10.71
C ASP A 64 15.86 3.60 -10.71
N TYR A 65 15.87 2.55 -9.88
CA TYR A 65 14.69 1.72 -9.67
C TYR A 65 13.57 2.52 -9.00
N ILE A 66 13.87 3.28 -7.94
CA ILE A 66 12.88 4.11 -7.24
C ILE A 66 12.23 5.10 -8.20
N LYS A 67 13.05 5.84 -8.98
CA LYS A 67 12.56 6.77 -10.01
C LYS A 67 11.70 6.07 -11.07
N ARG A 68 12.10 4.87 -11.52
CA ARG A 68 11.31 4.09 -12.48
C ARG A 68 9.92 3.74 -11.94
N ILE A 69 9.80 3.38 -10.67
CA ILE A 69 8.49 3.13 -10.05
C ILE A 69 7.72 4.44 -9.85
N GLU A 70 8.38 5.55 -9.50
CA GLU A 70 7.72 6.86 -9.39
C GLU A 70 7.06 7.30 -10.71
N MET A 71 7.71 7.03 -11.84
CA MET A 71 7.18 7.34 -13.18
C MET A 71 5.88 6.60 -13.51
N THR A 72 5.48 5.56 -12.77
CA THR A 72 4.17 4.91 -13.00
C THR A 72 3.00 5.83 -12.70
N LYS A 73 3.21 6.91 -11.91
CA LYS A 73 2.17 7.92 -11.61
C LYS A 73 1.64 8.63 -12.85
N GLU A 74 2.48 8.74 -13.88
CA GLU A 74 2.17 9.45 -15.11
C GLU A 74 1.39 8.60 -16.12
N ARG A 75 1.16 7.32 -15.79
CA ARG A 75 0.48 6.36 -16.66
C ARG A 75 -0.77 5.84 -15.99
N SER A 76 -1.82 5.60 -16.78
CA SER A 76 -3.05 4.97 -16.28
C SER A 76 -2.78 3.56 -15.75
N PHE A 77 -1.88 2.82 -16.41
CA PHE A 77 -1.46 1.49 -16.02
C PHE A 77 -0.07 1.16 -16.61
N THR A 78 0.75 0.44 -15.86
CA THR A 78 2.07 -0.05 -16.27
C THR A 78 2.24 -1.50 -15.84
N MET A 79 2.67 -2.37 -16.75
CA MET A 79 3.19 -3.69 -16.39
C MET A 79 4.68 -3.57 -16.07
N LEU A 80 5.06 -3.90 -14.85
CA LEU A 80 6.46 -3.86 -14.39
C LEU A 80 7.18 -5.17 -14.71
N ASP A 81 6.46 -6.28 -14.61
CA ASP A 81 6.83 -7.64 -15.00
C ASP A 81 5.54 -8.45 -15.29
N PRO A 82 5.58 -9.73 -15.70
CA PRO A 82 4.39 -10.50 -16.05
C PRO A 82 3.31 -10.68 -14.96
N ASP A 83 3.63 -10.49 -13.70
CA ASP A 83 2.71 -10.65 -12.55
C ASP A 83 2.47 -9.34 -11.78
N THR A 84 3.29 -8.30 -12.03
CA THR A 84 3.22 -7.03 -11.28
C THR A 84 2.72 -5.88 -12.15
N GLY A 85 1.47 -5.47 -11.89
CA GLY A 85 0.84 -4.29 -12.48
C GLY A 85 0.87 -3.07 -11.56
N ALA A 86 0.86 -1.88 -12.15
CA ALA A 86 0.85 -0.62 -11.41
C ALA A 86 -0.07 0.42 -12.09
N ALA A 87 -1.20 0.73 -11.47
CA ALA A 87 -1.99 1.92 -11.78
C ALA A 87 -1.32 3.22 -11.29
N SER A 88 -1.83 4.38 -11.71
CA SER A 88 -1.28 5.72 -11.37
C SER A 88 -1.10 5.97 -9.87
N ASP A 89 -1.99 5.43 -9.03
CA ASP A 89 -1.92 5.60 -7.57
C ASP A 89 -0.96 4.62 -6.87
N SER A 90 -0.38 3.67 -7.61
CA SER A 90 0.40 2.56 -7.03
C SER A 90 1.68 3.03 -6.36
N TYR A 91 2.39 4.02 -6.92
CA TYR A 91 3.57 4.57 -6.25
C TYR A 91 3.21 5.21 -4.90
N SER A 92 2.15 6.01 -4.88
CA SER A 92 1.64 6.64 -3.65
C SER A 92 1.24 5.60 -2.59
N ALA A 93 0.66 4.47 -3.03
CA ALA A 93 0.36 3.35 -2.15
C ALA A 93 1.63 2.64 -1.65
N ALA A 94 2.59 2.37 -2.53
CA ALA A 94 3.83 1.67 -2.22
C ALA A 94 4.69 2.43 -1.20
N VAL A 95 4.89 3.75 -1.39
CA VAL A 95 5.70 4.56 -0.45
C VAL A 95 5.06 4.67 0.92
N ARG A 96 3.72 4.62 1.02
CA ARG A 96 3.02 4.60 2.31
C ARG A 96 3.06 3.24 2.98
N ALA A 97 2.93 2.18 2.19
CA ALA A 97 3.08 0.81 2.68
C ALA A 97 4.49 0.60 3.26
N ALA A 98 5.53 1.08 2.58
CA ALA A 98 6.92 1.03 3.05
C ALA A 98 7.18 1.91 4.29
N GLY A 99 6.41 2.98 4.47
CA GLY A 99 6.53 3.87 5.64
C GLY A 99 5.82 3.38 6.90
N CYS A 100 5.03 2.32 6.82
CA CYS A 100 4.28 1.76 7.95
C CYS A 100 5.17 1.26 9.09
#